data_AF-A0A0D2LJE8-F1
#
_entry.id   AF-A0A0D2LJE8-F1
#
_cell.length_a   1.000
_cell.length_b   1.000
_cell.length_c   1.000
_cell.angle_alpha   90.00
_cell.angle_beta   90.00
_cell.angle_gamma   90.00
#
_symmetry.space_group_name_H-M   'P 1'
#
loop_
_entity.id
_entity.type
_entity.pdbx_description
1 polymer ?
#
loop_
_entity_poly.entity_id
_entity_poly.type
_entity_poly.pdbx_seq_one_letter_code
_entity_poly.pdbx_strand_id
1 'polypeptide(L)'
;MSLARRAVLAASRTKPVFATQTRAASSSSHDHHDDHHHHQEDSTVYPAESFGNAFWRNVLLISLGTAAVIKLAPVAADDVYLTRWMAMYATPGSYWLGLNAKHTIQQETVARENMLLNDASLPAVTRFTYPQAMRQASPFLNGIGMNVDMTGVVPKQGHETV
;
A
#
# COMPACT_ATOMS: atom_id res chain seq x y z
N MET A 1 1.70 26.01 36.53
CA MET A 1 0.97 25.77 35.26
C MET A 1 1.84 24.86 34.41
N SER A 2 1.55 23.60 34.06
CA SER A 2 0.35 22.79 34.16
C SER A 2 0.78 21.33 33.91
N LEU A 3 0.84 20.51 34.96
CA LEU A 3 0.90 19.05 34.83
C LEU A 3 -0.43 18.48 34.27
N ALA A 4 -1.49 19.29 34.26
CA ALA A 4 -2.81 18.93 33.75
C ALA A 4 -2.85 18.71 32.22
N ARG A 5 -1.88 19.23 31.45
CA ARG A 5 -1.78 18.94 30.00
C ARG A 5 -1.30 17.54 29.67
N ARG A 6 -0.62 16.84 30.58
CA ARG A 6 -0.14 15.48 30.33
C ARG A 6 -1.19 14.39 30.59
N ALA A 7 -2.21 14.68 31.41
CA ALA A 7 -3.30 13.73 31.70
C ALA A 7 -4.28 13.58 30.52
N VAL A 8 -4.46 14.62 29.70
CA VAL A 8 -5.43 14.60 28.59
C VAL A 8 -4.95 13.74 27.40
N LEU A 9 -3.65 13.56 27.22
CA LEU A 9 -3.11 12.71 26.14
C LEU A 9 -3.18 11.21 26.45
N ALA A 10 -3.25 10.82 27.73
CA ALA A 10 -3.42 9.41 28.12
C ALA A 10 -4.87 8.90 27.96
N ALA A 11 -5.85 9.80 27.88
CA ALA A 11 -7.27 9.47 27.76
C ALA A 11 -7.75 9.23 26.32
N SER A 12 -6.89 9.43 25.31
CA SER A 12 -7.23 9.23 23.88
C SER A 12 -6.79 7.88 23.33
N ARG A 13 -6.67 6.85 24.17
CA ARG A 13 -6.59 5.46 23.71
C ARG A 13 -7.95 5.04 23.18
N THR A 14 -8.23 5.40 21.93
CA THR A 14 -9.20 4.70 21.09
C THR A 14 -8.85 3.23 21.12
N LYS A 15 -9.72 2.42 21.74
CA LYS A 15 -9.62 0.97 21.68
C LYS A 15 -9.59 0.60 20.20
N PRO A 16 -8.59 -0.16 19.70
CA PRO A 16 -8.71 -0.76 18.39
C PRO A 16 -9.95 -1.66 18.46
N VAL A 17 -11.01 -1.28 17.75
CA VAL A 17 -12.04 -2.23 17.37
C VAL A 17 -11.33 -3.13 16.38
N PHE A 18 -10.72 -4.19 16.90
CA PHE A 18 -10.40 -5.35 16.09
C PHE A 18 -11.74 -5.78 15.51
N ALA A 19 -11.98 -5.44 14.25
CA ALA A 19 -12.93 -6.19 13.45
C ALA A 19 -12.43 -7.63 13.54
N THR A 20 -13.10 -8.43 14.35
CA THR A 20 -12.98 -9.89 14.33
C THR A 20 -13.40 -10.30 12.93
N GLN A 21 -12.42 -10.29 12.03
CA GLN A 21 -12.50 -10.97 10.76
C GLN A 21 -12.60 -12.45 11.11
N THR A 22 -13.83 -12.94 11.22
CA THR A 22 -14.12 -14.36 11.23
C THR A 22 -13.66 -14.90 9.88
N ARG A 23 -12.41 -15.34 9.83
CA ARG A 23 -12.01 -16.31 8.82
C ARG A 23 -12.88 -17.53 9.08
N ALA A 24 -13.94 -17.68 8.30
CA ALA A 24 -14.53 -18.97 8.04
C ALA A 24 -13.45 -19.79 7.32
N ALA A 25 -12.52 -20.33 8.10
CA ALA A 25 -11.61 -21.36 7.66
C ALA A 25 -12.45 -22.61 7.48
N SER A 26 -12.96 -22.81 6.27
CA SER A 26 -13.47 -24.10 5.84
C SER A 26 -12.29 -25.08 5.80
N SER A 27 -11.94 -25.69 6.94
CA SER A 27 -11.14 -26.90 6.94
C SER A 27 -12.07 -28.06 6.56
N SER A 28 -12.31 -28.20 5.25
CA SER A 28 -12.78 -29.46 4.69
C SER A 28 -11.58 -30.41 4.72
N SER A 29 -11.53 -31.24 5.76
CA SER A 29 -10.71 -32.44 5.79
C SER A 29 -11.26 -33.41 4.75
N HIS A 30 -10.54 -33.55 3.63
CA HIS A 30 -10.73 -34.65 2.71
C HIS A 30 -10.06 -35.87 3.34
N ASP A 31 -10.85 -36.71 4.00
CA ASP A 31 -10.46 -38.08 4.34
C ASP A 31 -11.16 -39.01 3.33
N HIS A 32 -10.37 -39.90 2.76
CA HIS A 32 -10.69 -40.61 1.53
C HIS A 32 -11.58 -41.83 1.80
N HIS A 33 -12.64 -41.91 0.99
CA HIS A 33 -13.31 -43.10 0.44
C HIS A 33 -13.52 -44.32 1.35
N ASP A 34 -14.78 -44.59 1.70
CA ASP A 34 -15.30 -45.96 1.64
C ASP A 34 -16.81 -45.96 1.35
N ASP A 35 -17.19 -46.94 0.52
CA ASP A 35 -18.46 -47.22 -0.14
C ASP A 35 -19.74 -47.02 0.69
N HIS A 36 -20.54 -46.02 0.34
CA HIS A 36 -22.00 -46.07 0.54
C HIS A 36 -22.73 -45.43 -0.65
N HIS A 37 -23.56 -46.22 -1.32
CA HIS A 37 -24.40 -45.83 -2.44
C HIS A 37 -25.37 -44.69 -2.04
N HIS A 38 -25.07 -43.46 -2.47
CA HIS A 38 -25.95 -42.31 -2.29
C HIS A 38 -27.03 -42.27 -3.38
N HIS A 39 -28.24 -42.73 -3.04
CA HIS A 39 -29.45 -42.11 -3.58
C HIS A 39 -29.97 -41.11 -2.54
N GLN A 40 -29.24 -40.00 -2.38
CA GLN A 40 -29.84 -38.80 -1.82
C GLN A 40 -30.63 -38.18 -2.96
N GLU A 41 -31.93 -38.47 -3.02
CA GLU A 41 -32.83 -37.70 -3.88
C GLU A 41 -32.72 -36.25 -3.43
N ASP A 42 -32.22 -35.39 -4.32
CA ASP A 42 -32.13 -33.96 -4.12
C ASP A 42 -33.56 -33.40 -4.07
N SER A 43 -34.19 -33.49 -2.90
CA SER A 43 -35.53 -32.98 -2.61
C SER A 43 -35.53 -31.46 -2.40
N THR A 44 -34.55 -30.75 -2.96
CA THR A 44 -34.56 -29.30 -3.07
C THR A 44 -35.59 -28.89 -4.13
N VAL A 45 -36.86 -29.01 -3.76
CA VAL A 45 -37.97 -28.41 -4.52
C VAL A 45 -37.83 -26.91 -4.39
N TYR A 46 -37.12 -26.30 -5.34
CA TYR A 46 -37.05 -24.86 -5.45
C TYR A 46 -38.45 -24.33 -5.78
N PRO A 47 -39.02 -23.44 -4.96
CA PRO A 47 -40.29 -22.82 -5.30
C PRO A 47 -40.11 -22.08 -6.63
N ALA A 48 -41.07 -22.23 -7.54
CA ALA A 48 -41.01 -21.59 -8.85
C ALA A 48 -40.79 -20.08 -8.67
N GLU A 49 -39.62 -19.59 -9.10
CA GLU A 49 -39.26 -18.19 -8.95
C GLU A 49 -40.13 -17.35 -9.88
N SER A 50 -41.15 -16.71 -9.30
CA SER A 50 -42.06 -15.83 -10.01
C SER A 50 -41.67 -14.37 -9.81
N PHE A 51 -41.78 -13.56 -10.87
CA PHE A 51 -41.60 -12.11 -10.84
C PHE A 51 -42.60 -11.39 -9.91
N GLY A 52 -43.62 -12.09 -9.39
CA GLY A 52 -44.55 -11.58 -8.39
C GLY A 52 -44.08 -11.70 -6.93
N ASN A 53 -42.91 -12.28 -6.67
CA ASN A 53 -42.42 -12.46 -5.30
C ASN A 53 -42.14 -11.10 -4.61
N ALA A 54 -42.20 -11.07 -3.27
CA ALA A 54 -41.98 -9.87 -2.47
C ALA A 54 -40.62 -9.20 -2.77
N PHE A 55 -39.62 -9.98 -3.15
CA PHE A 55 -38.32 -9.48 -3.61
C PHE A 55 -38.46 -8.55 -4.83
N TRP A 56 -39.08 -9.01 -5.92
CA TRP A 56 -39.22 -8.22 -7.15
C TRP A 56 -40.12 -7.00 -6.96
N ARG A 57 -41.17 -7.13 -6.14
CA ARG A 57 -42.00 -5.98 -5.76
C ARG A 57 -41.18 -4.91 -5.04
N ASN A 58 -40.35 -5.30 -4.07
CA ASN A 58 -39.52 -4.35 -3.34
C ASN A 58 -38.48 -3.70 -4.26
N VAL A 59 -37.87 -4.47 -5.17
CA VAL A 59 -36.92 -3.93 -6.17
C VAL A 59 -37.60 -2.92 -7.09
N LEU A 60 -38.82 -3.19 -7.58
CA LEU A 60 -39.58 -2.27 -8.41
C LEU A 60 -40.02 -1.00 -7.65
N LEU A 61 -40.41 -1.13 -6.38
CA LEU A 61 -40.78 0.02 -5.56
C LEU A 61 -39.56 0.90 -5.25
N ILE A 62 -38.42 0.30 -4.97
CA ILE A 62 -37.17 1.03 -4.73
C ILE A 62 -36.75 1.73 -6.02
N SER A 63 -36.73 1.04 -7.16
CA SER A 63 -36.28 1.65 -8.43
C SER A 63 -37.19 2.79 -8.86
N LEU A 64 -38.52 2.63 -8.73
CA LEU A 64 -39.48 3.67 -9.04
C LEU A 64 -39.41 4.83 -8.03
N GLY A 65 -39.19 4.54 -6.76
CA GLY A 65 -38.93 5.53 -5.72
C GLY A 65 -37.67 6.35 -6.02
N THR A 66 -36.56 5.71 -6.40
CA THR A 66 -35.32 6.39 -6.79
C THR A 66 -35.52 7.27 -8.02
N ALA A 67 -36.22 6.77 -9.05
CA ALA A 67 -36.53 7.56 -10.24
C ALA A 67 -37.40 8.79 -9.91
N ALA A 68 -38.40 8.61 -9.04
CA ALA A 68 -39.24 9.71 -8.57
C ALA A 68 -38.42 10.74 -7.78
N VAL A 69 -37.51 10.29 -6.91
CA VAL A 69 -36.62 11.18 -6.17
C VAL A 69 -35.70 11.95 -7.11
N ILE A 70 -35.11 11.33 -8.13
CA ILE A 70 -34.23 12.04 -9.08
C ILE A 70 -35.02 13.08 -9.89
N LYS A 71 -36.22 12.73 -10.34
CA LYS A 71 -37.03 13.61 -11.19
C LYS A 71 -37.71 14.75 -10.42
N LEU A 72 -38.08 14.50 -9.17
CA LEU A 72 -38.75 15.46 -8.30
C LEU A 72 -37.80 16.12 -7.29
N ALA A 73 -36.52 15.73 -7.27
CA ALA A 73 -35.53 16.38 -6.44
C ALA A 73 -35.51 17.86 -6.83
N PRO A 74 -35.70 18.78 -5.86
CA PRO A 74 -35.51 20.19 -6.12
C PRO A 74 -34.09 20.37 -6.66
N VAL A 75 -33.94 21.28 -7.64
CA VAL A 75 -32.62 21.75 -8.11
C VAL A 75 -31.75 21.95 -6.88
N ALA A 76 -30.53 21.42 -6.90
CA ALA A 76 -29.56 21.48 -5.82
C ALA A 76 -29.19 22.95 -5.53
N ALA A 77 -30.12 23.67 -4.92
CA ALA A 77 -29.90 24.93 -4.28
C ALA A 77 -29.33 24.60 -2.91
N ASP A 78 -28.27 25.31 -2.52
CA ASP A 78 -27.58 25.14 -1.24
C ASP A 78 -28.49 25.40 -0.01
N ASP A 79 -29.76 25.73 -0.22
CA ASP A 79 -30.76 26.05 0.80
C ASP A 79 -31.77 24.91 1.07
N VAL A 80 -31.47 23.68 0.66
CA VAL A 80 -32.25 22.51 1.11
C VAL A 80 -31.84 22.16 2.54
N TYR A 81 -32.83 22.06 3.45
CA TYR A 81 -32.62 21.77 4.88
C TYR A 81 -31.71 20.56 5.12
N LEU A 82 -31.85 19.51 4.30
CA LEU A 82 -31.02 18.30 4.38
C LEU A 82 -29.54 18.60 4.07
N THR A 83 -29.25 19.35 3.01
CA THR A 83 -27.88 19.75 2.65
C THR A 83 -27.26 20.60 3.76
N ARG A 84 -28.03 21.54 4.34
CA ARG A 84 -27.57 22.34 5.48
C ARG A 84 -27.31 21.50 6.73
N TRP A 85 -28.16 20.51 7.01
CA TRP A 85 -27.97 19.58 8.13
C TRP A 85 -26.72 18.71 7.92
N MET A 86 -26.53 18.17 6.71
CA MET A 86 -25.31 17.44 6.36
C MET A 86 -24.06 18.31 6.47
N ALA A 87 -24.13 19.56 6.00
CA ALA A 87 -23.03 20.52 6.08
C ALA A 87 -22.64 20.86 7.53
N MET A 88 -23.58 20.82 8.48
CA MET A 88 -23.31 21.07 9.90
C MET A 88 -22.39 20.01 10.53
N TYR A 89 -22.47 18.76 10.06
CA TYR A 89 -21.63 17.65 10.54
C TYR A 89 -20.45 17.34 9.61
N ALA A 90 -20.45 17.87 8.40
CA ALA A 90 -19.34 17.72 7.48
C ALA A 90 -18.13 18.54 7.95
N THR A 91 -16.93 17.99 7.76
CA THR A 91 -15.69 18.76 7.98
C THR A 91 -15.57 19.86 6.93
N PRO A 92 -15.15 21.09 7.30
CA PRO A 92 -15.04 22.18 6.37
C PRO A 92 -13.99 21.86 5.30
N GLY A 93 -14.22 22.26 4.05
CA GLY A 93 -13.31 21.96 2.93
C GLY A 93 -11.87 22.47 3.15
N SER A 94 -11.69 23.53 3.93
CA SER A 94 -10.38 24.05 4.32
C SER A 94 -9.53 23.05 5.13
N TYR A 95 -10.17 22.18 5.91
CA TYR A 95 -9.49 21.10 6.63
C TYR A 95 -8.84 20.12 5.66
N TRP A 96 -9.59 19.67 4.65
CA TRP A 96 -9.09 18.75 3.63
C TRP A 96 -8.00 19.37 2.77
N LEU A 97 -8.12 20.66 2.44
CA LEU A 97 -7.08 21.38 1.71
C LEU A 97 -5.77 21.42 2.52
N GLY A 98 -5.85 21.73 3.82
CA GLY A 98 -4.69 21.71 4.71
C GLY A 98 -4.08 20.31 4.88
N LEU A 99 -4.91 19.27 4.91
CA LEU A 99 -4.45 17.88 5.00
C LEU A 99 -3.73 17.45 3.71
N ASN A 100 -4.32 17.76 2.54
CA ASN A 100 -3.73 17.47 1.25
C ASN A 100 -2.38 18.18 1.09
N ALA A 101 -2.30 19.47 1.47
CA ALA A 101 -1.04 20.22 1.43
C ALA A 101 0.05 19.56 2.29
N LYS A 102 -0.29 19.07 3.50
CA LYS A 102 0.66 18.34 4.35
C LYS A 102 1.14 17.06 3.69
N HIS A 103 0.25 16.28 3.07
CA HIS A 103 0.63 15.06 2.38
C HIS A 103 1.50 15.33 1.15
N THR A 104 1.22 16.38 0.38
CA THR A 104 2.06 16.78 -0.74
C THR A 104 3.48 17.09 -0.29
N ILE A 105 3.65 17.83 0.81
CA ILE A 105 4.97 18.14 1.37
C ILE A 105 5.68 16.85 1.83
N GLN A 106 4.98 15.93 2.50
CA GLN A 106 5.55 14.64 2.91
C GLN A 106 5.97 13.77 1.72
N GLN A 107 5.19 13.76 0.64
CA GLN A 107 5.53 13.03 -0.58
C GLN A 107 6.74 13.65 -1.26
N GLU A 108 6.85 14.98 -1.27
CA GLU A 108 8.02 15.68 -1.78
C GLU A 108 9.30 15.29 -1.02
N THR A 109 9.25 15.23 0.31
CA THR A 109 10.42 14.83 1.12
C THR A 109 10.83 13.39 0.84
N VAL A 110 9.86 12.46 0.79
CA VAL A 110 10.14 11.05 0.49
C VAL A 110 10.71 10.89 -0.92
N ALA A 111 10.16 11.60 -1.91
CA ALA A 111 10.69 11.56 -3.28
C ALA A 111 12.13 12.07 -3.35
N ARG A 112 12.44 13.17 -2.64
CA ARG A 112 13.78 13.75 -2.58
C ARG A 112 14.78 12.80 -1.91
N GLU A 113 14.41 12.18 -0.81
CA GLU A 113 15.24 11.19 -0.12
C GLU A 113 15.50 9.96 -0.99
N ASN A 114 14.48 9.49 -1.71
CA ASN A 114 14.63 8.38 -2.64
C ASN A 114 15.57 8.75 -3.80
N MET A 115 15.48 9.96 -4.35
CA MET A 115 16.42 10.44 -5.36
C MET A 115 17.87 10.46 -4.82
N LEU A 116 18.09 10.92 -3.59
CA LEU A 116 19.43 10.93 -2.97
C LEU A 116 20.00 9.52 -2.81
N LEU A 117 19.18 8.55 -2.42
CA LEU A 117 19.60 7.16 -2.27
C LEU A 117 19.88 6.48 -3.62
N ASN A 118 19.08 6.78 -4.65
CA ASN A 118 19.29 6.22 -5.98
C ASN A 118 20.52 6.81 -6.68
N ASP A 119 20.87 8.07 -6.41
CA ASP A 119 22.08 8.71 -6.97
C ASP A 119 23.36 8.30 -6.22
N ALA A 120 23.24 7.74 -5.02
CA ALA A 120 24.39 7.31 -4.24
C ALA A 120 25.05 6.06 -4.84
N SER A 121 26.14 6.25 -5.59
CA SER A 121 27.02 5.15 -5.99
C SER A 121 27.86 4.66 -4.82
N LEU A 122 27.99 3.34 -4.65
CA LEU A 122 28.98 2.77 -3.75
C LEU A 122 30.39 3.23 -4.16
N PRO A 123 31.28 3.58 -3.22
CA PRO A 123 32.66 3.85 -3.58
C PRO A 123 33.25 2.60 -4.25
N ALA A 124 33.94 2.79 -5.38
CA ALA A 124 34.62 1.72 -6.08
C ALA A 124 35.78 1.19 -5.23
N VAL A 125 35.50 0.25 -4.32
CA VAL A 125 36.51 -0.38 -3.46
C VAL A 125 37.13 -1.54 -4.22
N THR A 126 38.30 -1.32 -4.81
CA THR A 126 39.12 -2.41 -5.34
C THR A 126 39.84 -3.10 -4.17
N ARG A 127 39.38 -4.30 -3.78
CA ARG A 127 40.05 -5.12 -2.77
C ARG A 127 41.17 -5.93 -3.44
N PHE A 128 42.42 -5.55 -3.19
CA PHE A 128 43.56 -6.32 -3.69
C PHE A 128 43.75 -7.58 -2.85
N THR A 129 43.59 -8.75 -3.46
CA THR A 129 43.90 -10.04 -2.80
C THR A 129 45.41 -10.21 -2.58
N TYR A 130 46.25 -9.59 -3.43
CA TYR A 130 47.70 -9.66 -3.36
C TYR A 130 48.36 -8.29 -3.62
N PRO A 131 48.37 -7.37 -2.64
CA PRO A 131 48.98 -6.05 -2.80
C PRO A 131 50.49 -6.12 -3.07
N GLN A 132 51.14 -7.21 -2.64
CA GLN A 132 52.56 -7.46 -2.86
C GLN A 132 52.94 -7.61 -4.34
N ALA A 133 52.02 -8.07 -5.20
CA ALA A 133 52.30 -8.23 -6.64
C ALA A 133 52.58 -6.88 -7.33
N MET A 134 52.00 -5.78 -6.84
CA MET A 134 52.27 -4.43 -7.35
C MET A 134 53.70 -3.97 -7.06
N ARG A 135 54.33 -4.51 -6.01
CA ARG A 135 55.74 -4.24 -5.67
C ARG A 135 56.72 -5.20 -6.34
N GLN A 136 56.22 -6.28 -6.93
CA GLN A 136 57.04 -7.36 -7.48
C GLN A 136 57.23 -7.27 -9.01
N ALA A 137 56.51 -6.36 -9.67
CA ALA A 137 56.69 -6.09 -11.09
C ALA A 137 58.00 -5.33 -11.32
N SER A 138 59.05 -6.04 -11.76
CA SER A 138 60.21 -5.43 -12.41
C SER A 138 59.80 -5.07 -13.85
N PRO A 139 59.69 -3.77 -14.21
CA PRO A 139 59.03 -3.39 -15.47
C PRO A 139 59.77 -3.77 -16.75
N PHE A 140 61.02 -4.26 -16.67
CA PHE A 140 61.82 -4.66 -17.84
C PHE A 140 62.85 -5.77 -17.58
N LEU A 141 62.60 -6.75 -16.68
CA LEU A 141 63.68 -7.64 -16.21
C LEU A 141 64.86 -6.83 -15.62
N ASN A 142 64.57 -5.64 -15.07
CA ASN A 142 65.57 -4.77 -14.48
C ASN A 142 66.12 -5.39 -13.19
N GLY A 143 67.45 -5.39 -13.09
CA GLY A 143 68.18 -5.91 -11.93
C GLY A 143 67.83 -5.16 -10.64
N ILE A 144 68.00 -5.86 -9.51
CA ILE A 144 67.72 -5.37 -8.16
C ILE A 144 68.48 -4.05 -7.93
N GLY A 145 67.74 -2.96 -7.65
CA GLY A 145 68.31 -1.63 -7.39
C GLY A 145 67.83 -0.50 -8.31
N MET A 146 67.08 -0.78 -9.38
CA MET A 146 66.49 0.25 -10.24
C MET A 146 65.01 0.49 -9.88
N ASN A 147 64.70 1.67 -9.35
CA ASN A 147 63.31 2.10 -9.13
C ASN A 147 62.72 2.57 -10.46
N VAL A 148 61.66 1.90 -10.91
CA VAL A 148 60.85 2.39 -12.01
C VAL A 148 59.72 3.24 -11.45
N ASP A 149 59.46 4.36 -12.11
CA ASP A 149 58.40 5.28 -11.73
C ASP A 149 57.02 4.63 -11.96
N MET A 150 56.32 4.36 -10.87
CA MET A 150 55.00 3.73 -10.85
C MET A 150 53.85 4.74 -10.74
N THR A 151 54.12 6.05 -10.84
CA THR A 151 53.12 7.12 -10.64
C THR A 151 51.95 7.09 -11.65
N GLY A 152 52.12 6.42 -12.80
CA GLY A 152 51.08 6.30 -13.83
C GLY A 152 50.32 4.97 -13.86
N VAL A 153 50.55 4.04 -12.93
CA VAL A 153 49.92 2.71 -12.97
C VAL A 153 48.49 2.78 -12.40
N VAL A 154 47.50 2.69 -13.28
CA VAL A 154 46.07 2.62 -12.91
C VAL A 154 45.60 1.16 -12.95
N PRO A 155 44.91 0.66 -11.91
CA PRO A 155 44.33 -0.68 -11.93
C PRO A 155 43.30 -0.79 -13.06
N LYS A 156 43.33 -1.90 -13.80
CA LYS A 156 42.34 -2.20 -14.83
C LYS A 156 40.95 -2.21 -14.21
N GLN A 157 40.11 -1.24 -14.55
CA GLN A 157 38.70 -1.25 -14.19
C GLN A 157 38.03 -2.38 -14.96
N GLY A 158 37.26 -3.22 -14.26
CA GLY A 158 36.50 -4.29 -14.88
C GLY A 158 35.55 -3.70 -15.93
N HIS A 159 35.57 -4.26 -17.13
CA HIS A 159 34.70 -3.85 -18.22
C HIS A 159 33.29 -4.37 -17.92
N GLU A 160 32.51 -3.62 -17.14
CA GLU A 160 31.07 -3.85 -17.01
C GLU A 160 30.39 -3.34 -18.29
N THR A 161 29.94 -4.28 -19.12
CA THR A 161 29.04 -4.03 -20.23
C THR A 161 27.73 -3.48 -19.68
N VAL A 162 27.37 -2.28 -20.12
CA VAL A 162 26.03 -1.67 -19.99
C VAL A 162 24.98 -2.54 -20.67
#